data_AF-A0A5N0IAL7-F1
#
_entry.id   AF-A0A5N0IAL7-F1
#
_cell.length_a   1.000
_cell.length_b   1.000
_cell.length_c   1.000
_cell.angle_alpha   90.00
_cell.angle_beta   90.00
_cell.angle_gamma   90.00
#
_symmetry.space_group_name_H-M   'P 1'
#
loop_
_entity.id
_entity.type
_entity.pdbx_description
1 polymer ?
#
loop_
_entity_poly.entity_id
_entity_poly.type
_entity_poly.pdbx_seq_one_letter_code
_entity_poly.pdbx_strand_id
1 'polypeptide(L)'
;MSVPKAAVLALLSWAFVIAPPAAGTARADTVNWDAVAQCESNGDWSADTGNGFYGGLQFKQSTWDENGGLGSPAAASRDEQIAVAERVLATQGPEAWPKCGPNQALFPVEVINILRSGHPVRSTLHTLWSKAVHH
;
A
#
# COMPACT_ATOMS: atom_id res chain seq x y z
N MET A 1 -48.96 -48.28 -28.20
CA MET A 1 -47.90 -49.18 -27.73
C MET A 1 -47.03 -48.38 -26.77
N SER A 2 -46.98 -48.85 -25.52
CA SER A 2 -46.46 -48.14 -24.35
C SER A 2 -44.94 -48.01 -24.38
N VAL A 3 -44.40 -46.84 -24.05
CA VAL A 3 -42.95 -46.66 -23.80
C VAL A 3 -42.71 -46.74 -22.29
N PRO A 4 -41.87 -47.68 -21.79
CA PRO A 4 -41.61 -47.83 -20.37
C PRO A 4 -40.59 -46.80 -19.84
N LYS A 5 -40.81 -46.40 -18.58
CA LYS A 5 -39.91 -45.60 -17.74
C LYS A 5 -38.75 -46.48 -17.23
N ALA A 6 -37.50 -46.12 -17.54
CA ALA A 6 -36.28 -46.52 -16.82
C ALA A 6 -35.21 -45.46 -17.15
N ALA A 7 -34.88 -44.54 -16.25
CA ALA A 7 -34.01 -44.67 -15.08
C ALA A 7 -32.50 -44.72 -15.40
N VAL A 8 -31.90 -43.53 -15.26
CA VAL A 8 -30.56 -43.21 -14.70
C VAL A 8 -29.32 -43.81 -15.38
N LEU A 9 -28.42 -42.92 -15.83
CA LEU A 9 -26.97 -43.06 -15.62
C LEU A 9 -26.31 -41.67 -15.72
N ALA A 10 -25.75 -41.22 -14.58
CA ALA A 10 -25.02 -39.98 -14.43
C ALA A 10 -23.70 -40.02 -15.22
N LEU A 11 -23.43 -38.97 -16.01
CA LEU A 11 -22.10 -38.72 -16.57
C LEU A 11 -21.54 -37.46 -15.89
N LEU A 12 -20.44 -37.67 -15.17
CA LEU A 12 -19.70 -36.68 -14.40
C LEU A 12 -19.01 -35.69 -15.34
N SER A 13 -19.48 -34.44 -15.34
CA SER A 13 -18.84 -33.32 -16.02
C SER A 13 -17.59 -32.89 -15.24
N TRP A 14 -16.39 -33.15 -15.75
CA TRP A 14 -15.17 -32.49 -15.25
C TRP A 14 -14.70 -31.47 -16.30
N ALA A 15 -15.36 -30.31 -16.30
CA ALA A 15 -14.82 -29.12 -16.96
C ALA A 15 -13.75 -28.54 -16.02
N PHE A 16 -12.49 -28.86 -16.27
CA PHE A 16 -11.37 -28.25 -15.56
C PHE A 16 -11.16 -26.84 -16.12
N VAL A 17 -11.76 -25.85 -15.45
CA VAL A 17 -11.57 -24.43 -15.77
C VAL A 17 -10.19 -24.05 -15.27
N ILE A 18 -9.19 -23.96 -16.16
CA ILE A 18 -7.91 -23.33 -15.84
C ILE A 18 -8.19 -21.82 -15.76
N ALA A 19 -8.53 -21.35 -14.56
CA ALA A 19 -8.47 -19.94 -14.26
C ALA A 19 -6.99 -19.52 -14.36
N PRO A 20 -6.65 -18.42 -15.07
CA PRO A 20 -5.32 -17.84 -14.90
C PRO A 20 -5.11 -17.59 -13.41
N PRO A 21 -3.87 -17.71 -12.87
CA PRO A 21 -3.62 -17.21 -11.54
C PRO A 21 -4.12 -15.77 -11.55
N ALA A 22 -5.13 -15.48 -10.72
CA ALA A 22 -5.46 -14.12 -10.41
C ALA A 22 -4.11 -13.54 -9.97
N ALA A 23 -3.55 -12.65 -10.78
CA ALA A 23 -2.53 -11.75 -10.32
C ALA A 23 -3.25 -10.95 -9.25
N GLY A 24 -3.26 -11.49 -8.03
CA GLY A 24 -3.55 -10.72 -6.85
C GLY A 24 -2.54 -9.61 -6.94
N THR A 25 -3.02 -8.41 -7.28
CA THR A 25 -2.28 -7.19 -6.98
C THR A 25 -1.85 -7.39 -5.54
N ALA A 26 -0.56 -7.54 -5.29
CA ALA A 26 -0.05 -7.46 -3.95
C ALA A 26 -0.56 -6.12 -3.43
N ARG A 27 -1.61 -6.15 -2.61
CA ARG A 27 -1.91 -5.03 -1.74
C ARG A 27 -0.73 -5.06 -0.77
N ALA A 28 0.36 -4.39 -1.15
CA ALA A 28 1.30 -3.89 -0.15
C ALA A 28 0.40 -3.21 0.86
N ASP A 29 0.44 -3.67 2.11
CA ASP A 29 -0.47 -3.22 3.14
C ASP A 29 -0.46 -1.68 3.16
N THR A 30 -1.46 -1.07 2.52
CA THR A 30 -1.36 0.31 2.07
C THR A 30 -1.55 1.21 3.28
N VAL A 31 -0.62 2.13 3.48
CA VAL A 31 -0.71 3.10 4.56
C VAL A 31 -2.05 3.83 4.47
N ASN A 32 -2.80 3.88 5.57
CA ASN A 32 -4.07 4.58 5.61
C ASN A 32 -3.83 6.07 5.86
N TRP A 33 -3.53 6.79 4.78
CA TRP A 33 -3.22 8.22 4.80
C TRP A 33 -4.36 9.10 5.28
N ASP A 34 -5.63 8.70 5.11
CA ASP A 34 -6.76 9.46 5.66
C ASP A 34 -6.75 9.50 7.17
N ALA A 35 -6.45 8.36 7.79
CA ALA A 35 -6.37 8.30 9.24
C ALA A 35 -5.09 8.97 9.77
N VAL A 36 -4.01 9.01 8.98
CA VAL A 36 -2.85 9.87 9.30
C VAL A 36 -3.29 11.34 9.25
N ALA A 37 -3.99 11.77 8.21
CA ALA A 37 -4.49 13.14 8.10
C ALA A 37 -5.51 13.49 9.20
N GLN A 38 -6.34 12.53 9.61
CA GLN A 38 -7.24 12.70 10.74
C GLN A 38 -6.48 12.93 12.06
N CYS A 39 -5.34 12.27 12.23
CA CYS A 39 -4.50 12.44 13.41
C CYS A 39 -3.68 13.75 13.36
N GLU A 40 -3.19 14.12 12.17
CA GLU A 40 -2.28 15.27 11.99
C GLU A 40 -3.02 16.62 11.87
N SER A 41 -4.09 16.68 11.08
CA SER A 41 -4.82 17.92 10.78
C SER A 41 -6.33 17.83 11.05
N ASN A 42 -6.78 16.79 11.76
CA ASN A 42 -8.21 16.48 11.91
C ASN A 42 -8.94 16.28 10.57
N GLY A 43 -8.20 15.84 9.53
CA GLY A 43 -8.72 15.55 8.19
C GLY A 43 -8.81 16.77 7.27
N ASP A 44 -8.27 17.92 7.67
CA ASP A 44 -8.22 19.12 6.83
C ASP A 44 -7.02 19.04 5.87
N TRP A 45 -7.29 18.70 4.60
CA TRP A 45 -6.29 18.62 3.54
C TRP A 45 -5.79 19.98 3.07
N SER A 46 -6.48 21.05 3.42
CA SER A 46 -6.14 22.44 3.10
C SER A 46 -5.54 23.19 4.28
N ALA A 47 -5.14 22.49 5.34
CA ALA A 47 -4.63 23.09 6.56
C ALA A 47 -3.42 24.00 6.28
N ASP A 48 -3.57 25.29 6.57
CA ASP A 48 -2.50 26.29 6.59
C ASP A 48 -2.74 27.22 7.79
N THR A 49 -2.37 26.72 8.97
CA THR A 49 -2.67 27.38 10.25
C THR A 49 -1.57 28.35 10.70
N GLY A 50 -0.52 28.54 9.88
CA GLY A 50 0.65 29.34 10.25
C GLY A 50 1.59 28.66 11.26
N ASN A 51 1.43 27.36 11.51
CA ASN A 51 2.31 26.57 12.39
C ASN A 51 3.60 26.06 11.70
N GLY A 52 3.81 26.40 10.43
CA GLY A 52 4.95 25.97 9.61
C GLY A 52 4.80 24.57 8.99
N PHE A 53 3.61 23.99 9.08
CA PHE A 53 3.22 22.73 8.45
C PHE A 53 1.98 22.94 7.59
N TYR A 54 1.86 22.15 6.53
CA TYR A 54 0.87 22.39 5.49
C TYR A 54 0.15 21.10 5.08
N GLY A 55 -1.13 21.24 4.75
CA GLY A 55 -1.99 20.20 4.22
C GLY A 55 -2.39 19.13 5.24
N GLY A 56 -3.05 18.09 4.75
CA GLY A 56 -3.65 17.03 5.57
C GLY A 56 -2.63 16.24 6.37
N LEU A 57 -1.46 16.03 5.79
CA LEU A 57 -0.39 15.24 6.37
C LEU A 57 0.66 16.09 7.10
N GLN A 58 0.38 17.39 7.29
CA GLN A 58 1.22 18.34 8.02
C GLN A 58 2.67 18.31 7.52
N PHE A 59 2.87 18.50 6.21
CA PHE A 59 4.20 18.55 5.61
C PHE A 59 4.96 19.81 5.99
N LYS A 60 6.28 19.70 6.20
CA LYS A 60 7.18 20.85 6.07
C LYS A 60 7.36 21.17 4.59
N GLN A 61 7.40 22.45 4.24
CA GLN A 61 7.64 22.88 2.86
C GLN A 61 8.95 22.31 2.28
N SER A 62 10.04 22.29 3.07
CA SER A 62 11.32 21.72 2.62
C SER A 62 11.21 20.24 2.25
N THR A 63 10.51 19.45 3.06
CA THR A 63 10.30 18.02 2.80
C THR A 63 9.41 17.78 1.59
N TRP A 64 8.38 18.62 1.42
CA TRP A 64 7.53 18.61 0.23
C TRP A 64 8.35 18.81 -1.05
N ASP A 65 9.16 19.88 -1.08
CA ASP A 65 9.98 20.25 -2.22
C ASP A 65 11.04 19.17 -2.53
N GLU A 66 11.72 18.65 -1.50
CA GLU A 66 12.71 17.57 -1.62
C GLU A 66 12.14 16.28 -2.20
N ASN A 67 10.83 16.05 -2.00
CA ASN A 67 10.12 14.87 -2.49
C ASN A 67 9.30 15.18 -3.74
N GLY A 68 9.64 16.24 -4.47
CA GLY A 68 9.06 16.57 -5.78
C GLY A 68 7.62 17.07 -5.72
N GLY A 69 7.19 17.57 -4.56
CA GLY A 69 5.99 18.36 -4.45
C GLY A 69 6.17 19.71 -5.16
N LEU A 70 5.10 20.24 -5.75
CA LEU A 70 5.08 21.55 -6.38
C LEU A 70 4.16 22.49 -5.59
N GLY A 71 4.53 23.77 -5.49
CA GLY A 71 3.75 24.76 -4.74
C GLY A 71 3.65 24.43 -3.24
N SER A 72 2.55 24.84 -2.60
CA SER A 72 2.29 24.55 -1.18
C SER A 72 1.51 23.24 -1.04
N PRO A 73 1.84 22.38 -0.05
CA PRO A 73 1.04 21.19 0.26
C PRO A 73 -0.43 21.52 0.52
N ALA A 74 -0.74 22.65 1.18
CA ALA A 74 -2.11 23.07 1.49
C ALA A 74 -2.93 23.45 0.24
N ALA A 75 -2.24 23.81 -0.86
CA ALA A 75 -2.87 24.09 -2.15
C ALA A 75 -2.92 22.86 -3.07
N ALA A 76 -2.21 21.79 -2.73
CA ALA A 76 -2.19 20.56 -3.51
C ALA A 76 -3.41 19.69 -3.19
N SER A 77 -3.84 18.91 -4.18
CA SER A 77 -4.93 17.95 -3.98
C SER A 77 -4.53 16.89 -2.96
N ARG A 78 -5.53 16.27 -2.31
CA ARG A 78 -5.33 15.14 -1.39
C ARG A 78 -4.48 14.04 -2.03
N ASP A 79 -4.76 13.69 -3.28
CA ASP A 79 -4.07 12.60 -3.96
C ASP A 79 -2.61 12.96 -4.29
N GLU A 80 -2.31 14.23 -4.63
CA GLU A 80 -0.93 14.71 -4.75
C GLU A 80 -0.20 14.66 -3.41
N GLN A 81 -0.88 15.04 -2.33
CA GLN A 81 -0.28 14.97 -0.99
C GLN A 81 0.07 13.53 -0.61
N ILE A 82 -0.81 12.58 -0.90
CA ILE A 82 -0.56 11.15 -0.70
C ILE A 82 0.60 10.66 -1.56
N ALA A 83 0.66 11.05 -2.83
CA ALA A 83 1.74 10.64 -3.73
C ALA A 83 3.11 11.15 -3.24
N VAL A 84 3.18 12.37 -2.68
CA VAL A 84 4.41 12.88 -2.04
C VAL A 84 4.69 12.11 -0.75
N ALA A 85 3.65 11.80 0.04
CA ALA A 85 3.79 11.05 1.29
C ALA A 85 4.38 9.66 1.08
N GLU A 86 3.98 8.96 0.02
CA GLU A 86 4.56 7.67 -0.35
C GLU A 86 6.05 7.77 -0.68
N ARG A 87 6.49 8.86 -1.33
CA ARG A 87 7.91 9.10 -1.61
C ARG A 87 8.70 9.44 -0.34
N VAL A 88 8.12 10.23 0.56
CA VAL A 88 8.69 10.50 1.88
C VAL A 88 8.81 9.21 2.68
N LEU A 89 7.77 8.37 2.67
CA LEU A 89 7.79 7.07 3.34
C LEU A 89 8.87 6.15 2.77
N ALA A 90 9.08 6.15 1.46
CA ALA A 90 10.12 5.37 0.81
C ALA A 90 11.55 5.86 1.14
N THR A 91 11.74 7.16 1.37
CA THR A 91 13.06 7.76 1.60
C THR A 91 13.43 7.90 3.08
N GLN A 92 12.48 8.29 3.93
CA GLN A 92 12.67 8.59 5.35
C GLN A 92 12.06 7.53 6.28
N GLY A 93 11.18 6.68 5.75
CA GLY A 93 10.46 5.69 6.55
C GLY A 93 9.31 6.30 7.37
N PRO A 94 8.64 5.48 8.19
CA PRO A 94 7.47 5.88 8.99
C PRO A 94 7.79 6.91 10.09
N GLU A 95 9.08 7.12 10.40
CA GLU A 95 9.55 8.09 11.39
C GLU A 95 9.29 9.55 10.96
N ALA A 96 8.97 9.80 9.68
CA ALA A 96 8.50 11.10 9.20
C ALA A 96 7.18 11.53 9.85
N TRP A 97 6.39 10.59 10.37
CA TRP A 97 5.15 10.84 11.13
C TRP A 97 5.24 10.21 12.53
N PRO A 98 6.06 10.74 13.46
CA PRO A 98 6.36 10.06 14.71
C PRO A 98 5.18 10.00 15.69
N LYS A 99 4.23 10.93 15.58
CA LYS A 99 3.03 10.99 16.46
C LYS A 99 1.87 10.14 15.94
N CYS A 100 1.68 10.14 14.63
CA CYS A 100 0.53 9.51 13.99
C CYS A 100 0.87 8.24 13.19
N GLY A 101 2.15 7.90 13.03
CA GLY A 101 2.61 6.81 12.17
C GLY A 101 2.91 5.48 12.85
N PRO A 102 4.08 5.29 13.48
CA PRO A 102 4.67 3.96 13.71
C PRO A 102 3.97 3.07 14.76
N ASN A 103 3.00 3.58 15.51
CA ASN A 103 2.28 2.82 16.56
C ASN A 103 0.79 2.65 16.28
N GLN A 104 0.32 3.07 15.11
CA GLN A 104 -1.08 2.92 14.71
C GLN A 104 -1.16 1.91 13.56
N ALA A 105 -2.27 1.18 13.43
CA ALA A 105 -2.54 0.25 12.31
C ALA A 105 -2.55 0.93 10.92
N LEU A 106 -2.10 2.19 10.86
CA LEU A 106 -1.91 3.02 9.69
C LEU A 106 -0.62 2.67 8.97
N PHE A 107 0.41 2.19 9.69
CA PHE A 107 1.62 1.62 9.12
C PHE A 107 1.73 0.17 9.59
N PRO A 108 1.39 -0.80 8.73
CA PRO A 108 1.53 -2.22 9.02
C PRO A 108 2.96 -2.50 9.48
N VAL A 109 3.12 -3.20 10.60
CA VAL A 109 4.44 -3.49 11.19
C VAL A 109 5.37 -4.19 10.18
N GLU A 110 4.80 -4.99 9.28
CA GLU A 110 5.49 -5.60 8.14
C GLU A 110 6.12 -4.55 7.21
N VAL A 111 5.38 -3.51 6.84
CA VAL A 111 5.85 -2.40 5.99
C VAL A 111 6.94 -1.61 6.69
N ILE A 112 6.77 -1.33 8.00
CA ILE A 112 7.80 -0.68 8.82
C ILE A 112 9.09 -1.52 8.82
N ASN A 113 8.97 -2.84 9.01
CA ASN A 113 10.11 -3.74 9.01
C ASN A 113 10.79 -3.81 7.64
N ILE A 114 10.03 -3.87 6.54
CA ILE A 114 10.59 -3.85 5.17
C ILE A 114 11.35 -2.54 4.92
N LEU A 115 10.74 -1.38 5.20
CA LEU A 115 11.37 -0.07 5.01
C LEU A 115 12.64 0.09 5.87
N ARG A 116 12.58 -0.31 7.14
CA ARG A 116 13.72 -0.23 8.08
C ARG A 116 14.84 -1.21 7.75
N SER A 117 14.49 -2.36 7.17
CA SER A 117 15.47 -3.39 6.83
C SER A 117 16.31 -3.06 5.60
N GLY A 118 15.96 -2.02 4.85
CA GLY A 118 16.69 -1.60 3.65
C GLY A 118 16.84 -2.70 2.61
N HIS A 119 15.98 -3.74 2.65
CA HIS A 119 16.13 -4.91 1.80
C HIS A 119 15.92 -4.50 0.33
N PRO A 120 16.95 -4.57 -0.53
CA PRO A 120 16.67 -4.53 -1.95
C PRO A 120 15.86 -5.79 -2.26
N VAL A 121 14.74 -5.65 -2.96
CA VAL A 121 13.92 -6.76 -3.50
C VAL A 121 14.79 -7.86 -4.16
N ARG A 122 15.97 -7.46 -4.65
CA ARG A 122 17.03 -8.30 -5.21
C ARG A 122 17.58 -9.37 -4.24
N SER A 123 17.64 -9.11 -2.93
CA SER A 123 18.19 -10.05 -1.93
C SER A 123 17.28 -11.26 -1.70
N THR A 124 15.95 -11.03 -1.65
CA THR A 124 14.96 -12.10 -1.51
C THR A 124 14.95 -13.00 -2.75
N LEU A 125 15.04 -12.40 -3.95
CA LEU A 125 15.14 -13.17 -5.20
C LEU A 125 16.44 -13.99 -5.27
N HIS A 126 17.58 -13.44 -4.83
CA HIS A 126 18.85 -14.17 -4.82
C HIS A 126 18.83 -15.35 -3.83
N THR A 127 18.22 -15.16 -2.66
CA THR A 127 18.07 -16.22 -1.64
C THR A 127 17.13 -17.34 -2.13
N LEU A 128 16.07 -16.99 -2.86
CA LEU A 128 15.17 -17.96 -3.48
C LEU A 128 15.84 -18.70 -4.65
N TRP A 129 16.66 -18.02 -5.46
CA TRP A 129 17.38 -18.64 -6.58
C TRP A 129 18.48 -19.59 -6.10
N SER A 130 19.23 -19.24 -5.05
CA SER A 130 20.23 -20.14 -4.44
C SER A 130 19.62 -21.42 -3.85
N LYS A 131 18.37 -21.38 -3.38
CA LYS A 131 17.66 -22.59 -2.93
C LYS A 131 17.09 -23.42 -4.08
N ALA A 132 16.81 -22.82 -5.23
CA ALA A 132 16.24 -23.50 -6.39
C ALA A 132 17.28 -24.18 -7.29
N VAL A 133 18.54 -23.72 -7.30
CA VAL A 133 19.61 -24.21 -8.19
C VAL A 133 20.43 -25.36 -7.56
N HIS A 134 20.23 -25.66 -6.28
CA HIS A 134 20.81 -26.84 -5.63
C HIS A 134 19.79 -27.98 -5.52
N HIS A 135 19.40 -28.54 -6.67
CA HIS A 135 18.84 -29.89 -6.78
C HIS A 135 19.28 -30.53 -8.09
#